data_AF-A0A256ZMA5-F1
#
_entry.id   AF-A0A256ZMA5-F1
#
_cell.length_a   1.000
_cell.length_b   1.000
_cell.length_c   1.000
_cell.angle_alpha   90.00
_cell.angle_beta   90.00
_cell.angle_gamma   90.00
#
_symmetry.space_group_name_H-M   'P 1'
#
loop_
_entity.id
_entity.type
_entity.pdbx_description
1 polymer ?
#
loop_
_entity_poly.entity_id
_entity_poly.type
_entity_poly.pdbx_seq_one_letter_code
_entity_poly.pdbx_strand_id
1 'polypeptide(L)'
;MQINNPLQINDWEIKKFFKIVLVIQLMMWGAIGLDAIGLQIPIIRQFIGFIYLAFIPGIILLRILRLHKLGNIETIVYAVGLSLATLMFTGFFMNMIYPFFGI
;
A
#
# COMPACT_ATOMS: atom_id res chain seq x y z
N MET A 1 -26.36 -7.88 -5.14
CA MET A 1 -25.21 -7.13 -4.59
C MET A 1 -24.23 -6.87 -5.72
N GLN A 2 -24.05 -5.62 -6.16
CA GLN A 2 -22.97 -5.30 -7.10
C GLN A 2 -21.65 -5.46 -6.35
N ILE A 3 -20.82 -6.40 -6.78
CA ILE A 3 -19.46 -6.54 -6.25
C ILE A 3 -18.69 -5.33 -6.78
N ASN A 4 -18.44 -4.34 -5.94
CA ASN A 4 -17.62 -3.20 -6.32
C ASN A 4 -16.26 -3.71 -6.83
N ASN A 5 -15.78 -3.15 -7.94
CA ASN A 5 -14.55 -3.60 -8.57
C ASN A 5 -13.36 -3.43 -7.60
N PRO A 6 -12.60 -4.49 -7.28
CA PRO A 6 -11.41 -4.40 -6.42
C PRO A 6 -10.30 -3.54 -7.02
N LEU A 7 -10.33 -3.26 -8.33
CA LEU A 7 -9.39 -2.37 -8.98
C LEU A 7 -9.69 -0.88 -8.72
N GLN A 8 -10.87 -0.56 -8.20
CA GLN A 8 -11.34 0.79 -7.90
C GLN A 8 -11.63 0.95 -6.39
N ILE A 9 -10.76 0.41 -5.52
CA ILE A 9 -10.90 0.52 -4.06
C ILE A 9 -10.98 2.00 -3.60
N ASN A 10 -10.33 2.91 -4.33
CA ASN A 10 -10.39 4.35 -4.10
C ASN A 10 -11.82 4.93 -4.19
N ASP A 11 -12.76 4.27 -4.87
CA ASP A 11 -14.16 4.72 -5.03
C ASP A 11 -15.14 4.07 -4.06
N TRP A 12 -14.70 3.12 -3.23
CA TRP A 12 -15.57 2.41 -2.31
C TRP A 12 -16.05 3.30 -1.14
N GLU A 13 -17.07 2.89 -0.41
CA GLU A 13 -17.43 3.58 0.82
C GLU A 13 -16.24 3.69 1.78
N ILE A 14 -16.16 4.81 2.52
CA ILE A 14 -15.04 5.11 3.42
C ILE A 14 -14.79 4.01 4.45
N LYS A 15 -15.85 3.42 5.00
CA LYS A 15 -15.76 2.31 5.96
C LYS A 15 -15.12 1.07 5.33
N LYS A 16 -15.55 0.71 4.11
CA LYS A 16 -15.06 -0.48 3.39
C LYS A 16 -13.61 -0.30 2.94
N PHE A 17 -13.27 0.89 2.48
CA PHE A 17 -11.91 1.29 2.13
C PHE A 17 -10.95 1.16 3.33
N PHE A 18 -11.27 1.82 4.45
CA PHE A 18 -10.43 1.75 5.64
C PHE A 18 -10.29 0.33 6.16
N LYS A 19 -11.38 -0.47 6.11
CA LYS A 19 -11.32 -1.88 6.49
C LYS A 19 -10.31 -2.67 5.65
N ILE A 20 -10.28 -2.47 4.33
CA ILE A 20 -9.29 -3.14 3.47
C ILE A 20 -7.88 -2.70 3.80
N VAL A 21 -7.63 -1.39 3.86
CA VAL A 21 -6.30 -0.85 4.16
C VAL A 21 -5.80 -1.42 5.49
N LEU A 22 -6.66 -1.46 6.50
CA LEU A 22 -6.33 -2.03 7.81
C LEU A 22 -6.05 -3.54 7.75
N VAL A 23 -6.85 -4.30 7.00
CA VAL A 23 -6.62 -5.75 6.83
C VAL A 23 -5.26 -6.01 6.16
N ILE A 24 -4.90 -5.24 5.13
CA ILE A 24 -3.61 -5.39 4.46
C ILE A 24 -2.46 -4.96 5.38
N GLN A 25 -2.64 -3.90 6.17
CA GLN A 25 -1.69 -3.50 7.22
C GLN A 25 -1.43 -4.64 8.22
N LEU A 26 -2.51 -5.24 8.74
CA LEU A 26 -2.42 -6.34 9.71
C LEU A 26 -1.80 -7.59 9.09
N MET A 27 -2.09 -7.91 7.82
CA MET A 27 -1.42 -8.99 7.10
C MET A 27 0.08 -8.76 6.99
N MET A 28 0.51 -7.52 6.71
CA MET A 28 1.93 -7.18 6.64
C MET A 28 2.62 -7.32 8.00
N TRP A 29 2.01 -6.81 9.07
CA TRP A 29 2.55 -6.98 10.42
C TRP A 29 2.56 -8.44 10.87
N GLY A 30 1.52 -9.21 10.53
CA GLY A 30 1.48 -10.64 10.78
C GLY A 30 2.60 -11.38 10.06
N ALA A 31 2.84 -11.07 8.78
CA ALA A 31 3.93 -11.66 8.01
C ALA A 31 5.31 -11.34 8.60
N ILE A 32 5.54 -10.08 9.00
CA ILE A 32 6.78 -9.68 9.68
C ILE A 32 6.92 -10.40 11.03
N GLY A 33 5.83 -10.48 11.80
CA GLY A 33 5.81 -11.15 13.11
C GLY A 33 6.12 -12.63 13.02
N LEU A 34 5.58 -13.34 12.02
CA LEU A 34 5.89 -14.74 11.75
C LEU A 34 7.37 -14.95 11.44
N ASP A 35 7.95 -14.10 10.61
CA ASP A 35 9.38 -14.17 10.30
C ASP A 35 10.25 -13.87 11.53
N ALA A 36 9.82 -12.95 12.40
CA ALA A 36 10.53 -12.59 13.62
C ALA A 36 10.57 -13.72 14.68
N ILE A 37 9.55 -14.57 14.74
CA ILE A 37 9.52 -15.75 15.63
C ILE A 37 10.16 -17.00 15.02
N GLY A 38 10.81 -16.87 13.86
CA GLY A 38 11.51 -17.97 13.18
C GLY A 38 10.62 -18.85 12.29
N LEU A 39 9.33 -18.55 12.17
CA LEU A 39 8.42 -19.19 11.21
C LEU A 39 8.55 -18.52 9.84
N GLN A 40 9.69 -18.74 9.19
CA GLN A 40 9.98 -18.21 7.87
C GLN A 40 9.21 -19.00 6.82
N ILE A 41 8.00 -18.54 6.48
CA ILE A 41 7.30 -19.07 5.32
C ILE A 41 7.83 -18.33 4.09
N PRO A 42 8.57 -19.00 3.19
CA PRO A 42 9.13 -18.35 2.02
C PRO A 42 8.02 -17.70 1.19
N ILE A 43 8.33 -16.59 0.52
CA ILE A 43 7.45 -15.86 -0.40
C ILE A 43 6.32 -15.07 0.27
N ILE A 44 5.74 -15.49 1.40
CA ILE A 44 4.57 -14.82 2.01
C ILE A 44 4.84 -13.34 2.31
N ARG A 45 5.92 -13.04 3.05
CA ARG A 45 6.27 -11.64 3.37
C ARG A 45 6.56 -10.82 2.12
N GLN A 46 7.24 -11.41 1.13
CA GLN A 46 7.61 -10.71 -0.10
C GLN A 46 6.37 -10.38 -0.93
N PHE A 47 5.44 -11.33 -1.07
CA PHE A 47 4.22 -11.14 -1.82
C PHE A 47 3.28 -10.11 -1.17
N ILE A 48 3.06 -10.24 0.15
CA ILE A 48 2.24 -9.29 0.92
C ILE A 48 2.91 -7.91 0.92
N GLY A 49 4.23 -7.85 1.13
CA GLY A 49 5.00 -6.61 1.10
C GLY A 49 4.97 -5.93 -0.25
N PHE A 50 5.04 -6.69 -1.35
CA PHE A 50 4.88 -6.16 -2.70
C PHE A 50 3.49 -5.54 -2.89
N ILE A 51 2.42 -6.26 -2.56
CA ILE A 51 1.05 -5.72 -2.67
C ILE A 51 0.89 -4.46 -1.81
N TYR A 52 1.41 -4.50 -0.58
CA TYR A 52 1.34 -3.38 0.34
C TYR A 52 2.06 -2.15 -0.24
N LEU A 53 3.36 -2.26 -0.58
CA LEU A 53 4.16 -1.14 -1.03
C LEU A 53 3.81 -0.65 -2.44
N ALA A 54 3.38 -1.54 -3.35
CA ALA A 54 3.12 -1.19 -4.73
C ALA A 54 1.74 -0.55 -4.96
N PHE A 55 0.77 -0.80 -4.07
CA PHE A 55 -0.61 -0.31 -4.29
C PHE A 55 -1.14 0.55 -3.14
N ILE A 56 -0.88 0.20 -1.87
CA ILE A 56 -1.59 0.83 -0.75
C ILE A 56 -1.29 2.33 -0.61
N PRO A 57 -0.03 2.79 -0.62
CA PRO A 57 0.25 4.22 -0.49
C PRO A 57 -0.41 5.04 -1.62
N GLY A 58 -0.36 4.55 -2.85
CA GLY A 58 -0.93 5.23 -4.00
C GLY A 58 -2.46 5.21 -4.03
N ILE A 59 -3.12 4.12 -3.63
CA ILE A 59 -4.59 4.11 -3.50
C ILE A 59 -5.03 5.08 -2.39
N ILE A 60 -4.29 5.16 -1.28
CA ILE A 60 -4.54 6.14 -0.22
C ILE A 60 -4.41 7.57 -0.79
N LEU A 61 -3.35 7.86 -1.55
CA LEU A 61 -3.17 9.16 -2.18
C LEU A 61 -4.26 9.49 -3.21
N LEU A 62 -4.65 8.54 -4.07
CA LEU A 62 -5.77 8.72 -5.01
C LEU A 62 -7.02 9.21 -4.28
N ARG A 63 -7.32 8.60 -3.13
CA ARG A 63 -8.47 9.00 -2.31
C ARG A 63 -8.28 10.36 -1.63
N ILE A 64 -7.10 10.64 -1.07
CA ILE A 64 -6.81 11.95 -0.46
C ILE A 64 -6.95 13.08 -1.49
N LEU A 65 -6.47 12.84 -2.72
CA LEU A 65 -6.59 13.75 -3.86
C LEU A 65 -8.01 13.77 -4.47
N ARG A 66 -8.95 12.97 -3.95
CA ARG A 66 -10.33 12.82 -4.43
C ARG A 66 -10.44 12.45 -5.91
N LEU A 67 -9.45 11.71 -6.41
CA LEU A 67 -9.44 11.17 -7.77
C LEU A 67 -10.36 9.95 -7.80
N HIS A 68 -11.60 10.21 -8.20
CA HIS A 68 -12.68 9.23 -8.25
C HIS A 68 -13.15 8.98 -9.69
N LYS A 69 -13.74 7.80 -9.93
CA LYS A 69 -14.30 7.40 -11.24
C LYS A 69 -13.26 7.32 -12.36
N LEU A 70 -12.02 7.04 -12.00
CA LEU A 70 -10.97 6.68 -12.95
C LEU A 70 -11.28 5.30 -13.53
N GLY A 71 -10.99 5.07 -14.82
CA GLY A 71 -11.13 3.75 -15.42
C GLY A 71 -10.23 2.71 -14.73
N ASN A 72 -10.52 1.42 -14.86
CA ASN A 72 -9.75 0.36 -14.16
C ASN A 72 -8.24 0.45 -14.42
N ILE A 73 -7.85 0.68 -15.67
CA ILE A 73 -6.45 0.77 -16.09
C ILE A 73 -5.81 2.03 -15.48
N GLU A 74 -6.48 3.16 -15.57
CA GLU A 74 -6.00 4.44 -15.03
C GLU A 74 -5.81 4.36 -13.52
N THR A 75 -6.77 3.79 -12.80
CA THR A 75 -6.67 3.62 -11.34
C THR A 75 -5.46 2.77 -10.96
N ILE A 76 -5.20 1.67 -11.67
CA ILE A 76 -4.03 0.82 -11.40
C ILE A 76 -2.74 1.59 -11.70
N VAL A 77 -2.63 2.20 -12.88
CA VAL A 77 -1.43 2.92 -13.30
C VAL A 77 -1.13 4.08 -12.33
N TYR A 78 -2.13 4.86 -11.95
CA TYR A 78 -1.95 5.93 -10.99
C TYR A 78 -1.67 5.41 -9.58
N ALA A 79 -2.32 4.34 -9.13
CA ALA A 79 -2.04 3.75 -7.82
C ALA A 79 -0.59 3.25 -7.73
N VAL A 80 -0.10 2.55 -8.75
CA VAL A 80 1.28 2.07 -8.79
C VAL A 80 2.25 3.24 -8.89
N GLY A 81 2.01 4.18 -9.80
CA GLY A 81 2.85 5.36 -9.99
C GLY A 81 2.95 6.23 -8.73
N LEU A 82 1.83 6.50 -8.06
CA LEU A 82 1.81 7.25 -6.80
C LEU A 82 2.47 6.49 -5.66
N SER A 83 2.32 5.17 -5.60
CA SER A 83 3.01 4.35 -4.60
C SER A 83 4.52 4.40 -4.79
N LEU A 84 5.00 4.24 -6.02
CA LEU A 84 6.42 4.35 -6.36
C LEU A 84 6.96 5.76 -6.05
N ALA A 85 6.24 6.82 -6.43
CA ALA A 85 6.62 8.18 -6.11
C ALA A 85 6.71 8.41 -4.59
N THR A 86 5.74 7.90 -3.83
CA THR A 86 5.75 7.98 -2.36
C THR A 86 6.95 7.26 -1.77
N LEU A 87 7.25 6.05 -2.26
CA LEU A 87 8.39 5.26 -1.79
C LEU A 87 9.72 5.95 -2.08
N MET A 88 9.88 6.49 -3.30
CA MET A 88 11.09 7.22 -3.69
C MET A 88 11.27 8.50 -2.90
N PHE A 89 10.19 9.25 -2.66
CA PHE A 89 10.24 10.48 -1.86
C PHE A 89 10.55 10.19 -0.39
N THR A 90 9.97 9.12 0.16
CA THR A 90 10.29 8.64 1.50
C THR A 90 11.76 8.25 1.59
N GLY A 91 12.26 7.45 0.64
CA GLY A 91 13.67 7.06 0.58
C GLY A 91 14.62 8.25 0.43
N PHE A 92 14.26 9.25 -0.37
CA PHE A 92 15.00 10.50 -0.52
C PHE A 92 15.14 11.23 0.83
N PHE A 93 14.04 11.39 1.57
CA PHE A 93 14.08 12.00 2.89
C PHE A 93 14.83 11.15 3.91
N MET A 94 14.68 9.83 3.88
CA MET A 94 15.47 8.94 4.74
C MET A 94 16.96 9.15 4.50
N ASN A 95 17.40 9.19 3.24
CA ASN A 95 18.81 9.43 2.90
C ASN A 95 19.31 10.81 3.34
N MET A 96 18.44 11.82 3.39
CA MET A 96 18.80 13.15 3.88
C MET A 96 18.80 13.21 5.41
N ILE A 97 17.82 12.59 6.07
CA ILE A 97 17.54 12.76 7.49
C ILE A 97 18.32 11.76 8.35
N TYR A 98 18.40 10.49 7.93
CA TYR A 98 18.99 9.42 8.75
C TYR A 98 20.46 9.63 9.10
N PRO A 99 21.31 10.18 8.20
CA PRO A 99 22.69 10.49 8.56
C PRO A 99 22.82 11.47 9.73
N PHE A 100 21.84 12.38 9.95
CA PHE A 100 21.84 13.25 11.12
C PHE A 100 21.61 12.50 12.45
N PHE A 101 21.05 11.29 12.39
CA PHE A 101 20.87 10.39 13.52
C PHE A 101 21.98 9.32 13.62
N GLY A 102 22.96 9.33 12.71
CA GLY A 102 24.04 8.35 12.67
C GLY A 102 23.60 6.96 12.18
N ILE A 103 22.49 6.88 11.44
CA ILE A 103 22.00 5.68 10.72
C ILE A 103 22.20 5.91 9.22
#